data_AF-A0A3N5VKR9-F1
#
_entry.id   AF-A0A3N5VKR9-F1
#
_cell.length_a   1.000
_cell.length_b   1.000
_cell.length_c   1.000
_cell.angle_alpha   90.00
_cell.angle_beta   90.00
_cell.angle_gamma   90.00
#
_symmetry.space_group_name_H-M   'P 1'
#
loop_
_entity.id
_entity.type
_entity.pdbx_description
1 polymer ?
#
loop_
_entity_poly.entity_id
_entity_poly.type
_entity_poly.pdbx_seq_one_letter_code
_entity_poly.pdbx_strand_id
1 'polypeptide(L)'
;MNTLQNLLALLSTPGLWLSTIRMATPLTLAAIGGAFCERTGVVNIALDGIMLIGAFFGAIVSMETGSPWIGLLAGVAAGAA
;
A
#
# COMPACT_ATOMS: atom_id res chain seq x y z
N MET A 1 -0.53 33.09 -8.58
CA MET A 1 -1.67 32.32 -8.03
C MET A 1 -1.18 31.55 -6.83
N ASN A 2 -1.95 31.62 -5.76
CA ASN A 2 -1.42 31.71 -4.41
C ASN A 2 -1.17 30.30 -3.90
N THR A 3 -0.01 30.00 -3.31
CA THR A 3 0.34 28.63 -2.84
C THR A 3 -0.76 28.01 -1.97
N LEU A 4 -1.46 28.85 -1.19
CA LEU A 4 -2.66 28.51 -0.42
C LEU A 4 -3.84 28.03 -1.29
N GLN A 5 -4.08 28.67 -2.43
CA GLN A 5 -5.09 28.24 -3.42
C GLN A 5 -4.72 26.91 -4.06
N ASN A 6 -3.44 26.64 -4.32
CA ASN A 6 -2.98 25.36 -4.87
C ASN A 6 -3.13 24.22 -3.85
N LEU A 7 -2.82 24.48 -2.56
CA LEU A 7 -3.06 23.52 -1.48
C LEU A 7 -4.55 23.24 -1.29
N LEU A 8 -5.38 24.27 -1.32
CA LEU A 8 -6.83 24.11 -1.21
C LEU A 8 -7.42 23.36 -2.43
N ALA A 9 -6.86 23.56 -3.62
CA ALA A 9 -7.22 22.81 -4.82
C ALA A 9 -6.81 21.33 -4.71
N LEU A 10 -5.61 21.02 -4.19
CA LEU A 10 -5.17 19.64 -3.94
C LEU A 10 -6.07 18.93 -2.92
N LEU A 11 -6.39 19.60 -1.81
CA LEU A 11 -7.25 19.04 -0.76
C LEU A 11 -8.71 18.88 -1.21
N SER A 12 -9.19 19.69 -2.14
CA SER A 12 -10.55 19.55 -2.70
C SER A 12 -10.63 18.56 -3.86
N THR A 13 -9.50 18.00 -4.31
CA THR A 13 -9.47 17.05 -5.43
C THR A 13 -10.03 15.69 -5.01
N PRO A 14 -11.11 15.18 -5.65
CA PRO A 14 -11.71 13.89 -5.29
C PRO A 14 -10.76 12.69 -5.42
N GLY A 15 -9.82 12.75 -6.39
CA GLY A 15 -8.84 11.69 -6.62
C GLY A 15 -7.86 11.46 -5.47
N LEU A 16 -7.56 12.52 -4.69
CA LEU A 16 -6.75 12.41 -3.47
C LEU A 16 -7.48 11.53 -2.46
N TRP A 17 -8.71 11.90 -2.11
CA TRP A 17 -9.52 11.19 -1.12
C TRP A 17 -9.81 9.74 -1.52
N LEU A 18 -10.11 9.49 -2.79
CA LEU A 18 -10.35 8.15 -3.29
C LEU A 18 -9.11 7.24 -3.14
N SER A 19 -7.94 7.77 -3.47
CA SER A 19 -6.67 7.03 -3.33
C SER A 19 -6.32 6.81 -1.86
N THR A 20 -6.48 7.84 -1.03
CA THR A 20 -6.26 7.75 0.43
C THR A 20 -7.11 6.67 1.07
N ILE A 21 -8.43 6.65 0.80
CA ILE A 21 -9.33 5.65 1.40
C ILE A 21 -8.99 4.24 0.90
N ARG A 22 -8.71 4.08 -0.40
CA ARG A 22 -8.35 2.77 -0.97
C ARG A 22 -7.05 2.20 -0.39
N MET A 23 -6.06 3.06 -0.13
CA MET A 23 -4.79 2.65 0.47
C MET A 23 -4.90 2.47 2.00
N ALA A 24 -5.75 3.26 2.68
CA ALA A 24 -5.93 3.17 4.13
C ALA A 24 -6.33 1.76 4.59
N THR A 25 -7.19 1.05 3.85
CA THR A 25 -7.64 -0.31 4.22
C THR A 25 -6.48 -1.32 4.33
N PRO A 26 -5.67 -1.57 3.28
CA PRO A 26 -4.55 -2.50 3.38
C PRO A 26 -3.47 -2.03 4.37
N LEU A 27 -3.21 -0.72 4.47
CA LEU A 27 -2.28 -0.16 5.46
C LEU A 27 -2.74 -0.42 6.90
N THR A 28 -4.04 -0.27 7.19
CA THR A 28 -4.59 -0.52 8.53
C THR A 28 -4.49 -2.01 8.89
N LEU A 29 -4.74 -2.91 7.94
CA LEU A 29 -4.58 -4.35 8.15
C LEU A 29 -3.12 -4.71 8.48
N ALA A 30 -2.16 -4.14 7.75
CA ALA A 30 -0.74 -4.34 8.02
C ALA A 30 -0.33 -3.76 9.39
N ALA A 31 -0.82 -2.56 9.74
CA ALA A 31 -0.55 -1.91 11.02
C ALA A 31 -1.05 -2.71 12.22
N ILE A 32 -2.21 -3.36 12.11
CA ILE A 32 -2.72 -4.26 13.16
C ILE A 32 -1.73 -5.42 13.37
N GLY A 33 -1.22 -6.03 12.29
CA GLY A 33 -0.20 -7.07 12.38
C GLY A 33 1.10 -6.58 13.05
N GLY A 34 1.57 -5.38 12.69
CA GLY A 34 2.72 -4.75 13.33
C GLY A 34 2.52 -4.50 14.83
N ALA A 35 1.34 -4.01 15.23
CA ALA A 35 0.99 -3.79 16.64
C ALA A 35 0.99 -5.10 17.45
N PHE A 36 0.64 -6.23 16.84
CA PHE A 36 0.80 -7.54 17.49
C PHE A 36 2.27 -7.91 17.68
N CYS A 37 3.13 -7.68 16.68
CA CYS A 37 4.57 -7.92 16.81
C CYS A 37 5.17 -7.10 17.96
N GLU A 38 4.81 -5.82 18.06
CA GLU A 38 5.28 -4.93 19.13
C GLU A 38 4.92 -5.43 20.53
N ARG A 39 3.74 -6.04 20.72
CA ARG A 39 3.36 -6.64 22.01
C ARG A 39 4.23 -7.82 22.43
N THR A 40 4.85 -8.51 21.46
CA THR A 40 5.78 -9.61 21.73
C THR A 40 7.22 -9.13 21.97
N GLY A 41 7.44 -7.81 21.93
CA GLY A 41 8.76 -7.20 22.04
C GLY A 41 9.58 -7.27 20.75
N VAL A 42 8.97 -7.65 19.62
CA VAL A 42 9.63 -7.75 18.32
C VAL A 42 9.05 -6.70 17.39
N VAL A 43 9.82 -5.67 17.04
CA VAL A 43 9.36 -4.64 16.11
C VAL A 43 9.65 -5.08 14.67
N ASN A 44 8.61 -5.16 13.83
CA ASN A 44 8.77 -5.49 12.42
C ASN A 44 9.14 -4.25 11.60
N ILE A 45 10.44 -3.95 11.52
CA ILE A 45 10.97 -2.81 10.74
C ILE A 45 10.85 -3.04 9.21
N ALA A 46 10.74 -4.29 8.78
CA ALA A 46 10.67 -4.64 7.36
C ALA A 46 9.26 -4.48 6.76
N LEU A 47 8.24 -4.12 7.56
CA LEU A 47 6.83 -4.11 7.15
C LEU A 47 6.58 -3.26 5.89
N ASP A 48 7.08 -2.02 5.86
CA ASP A 48 6.96 -1.15 4.68
C ASP A 48 7.65 -1.75 3.45
N GLY A 49 8.79 -2.43 3.65
CA GLY A 49 9.52 -3.12 2.59
C GLY A 49 8.71 -4.28 2.01
N ILE A 50 8.12 -5.12 2.87
CA ILE A 50 7.27 -6.25 2.45
C ILE A 50 6.08 -5.74 1.63
N MET A 51 5.46 -4.63 2.06
CA MET A 51 4.36 -4.00 1.31
C MET A 51 4.80 -3.47 -0.07
N LEU A 52 5.97 -2.82 -0.15
CA LEU A 52 6.52 -2.31 -1.41
C LEU A 52 6.90 -3.44 -2.37
N ILE A 53 7.52 -4.51 -1.86
CA ILE A 53 7.88 -5.70 -2.66
C ILE A 53 6.62 -6.36 -3.21
N GLY A 54 5.61 -6.62 -2.37
CA GLY A 54 4.34 -7.18 -2.81
C GLY A 54 3.62 -6.32 -3.85
N ALA A 55 3.63 -5.00 -3.65
CA ALA A 55 3.05 -4.05 -4.61
C ALA A 55 3.79 -4.04 -5.95
N PHE A 56 5.13 -4.08 -5.94
CA PHE A 56 5.97 -4.08 -7.14
C PHE A 56 5.74 -5.34 -7.98
N PHE A 57 5.87 -6.53 -7.38
CA PHE A 57 5.66 -7.79 -8.10
C PHE A 57 4.20 -7.96 -8.52
N GLY A 58 3.25 -7.54 -7.69
CA GLY A 58 1.84 -7.55 -8.06
C GLY A 58 1.52 -6.68 -9.28
N ALA A 59 2.11 -5.49 -9.35
CA ALA A 59 1.95 -4.58 -10.49
C ALA A 59 2.60 -5.14 -11.75
N ILE A 60 3.88 -5.53 -11.69
CA ILE A 60 4.62 -6.03 -12.88
C ILE A 60 3.96 -7.28 -13.44
N VAL A 61 3.65 -8.27 -12.59
CA VAL A 61 3.07 -9.53 -13.08
C VAL A 61 1.66 -9.31 -13.63
N SER A 62 0.87 -8.41 -13.03
CA SER A 62 -0.43 -8.02 -13.58
C SER A 62 -0.30 -7.34 -14.94
N MET A 63 0.74 -6.53 -15.16
CA MET A 63 0.99 -5.84 -16.43
C MET A 63 1.42 -6.82 -17.53
N GLU A 64 2.37 -7.70 -17.24
CA GLU A 64 2.90 -8.67 -18.22
C GLU A 64 1.88 -9.75 -18.59
N THR A 65 1.10 -10.22 -17.62
CA THR A 65 0.14 -11.32 -17.84
C THR A 65 -1.23 -10.81 -18.31
N GLY A 66 -1.52 -9.51 -18.14
CA GLY A 66 -2.85 -8.93 -18.36
C GLY A 66 -3.93 -9.42 -17.39
N SER A 67 -3.57 -10.21 -16.37
CA SER A 67 -4.49 -10.79 -15.39
C SER A 67 -4.20 -10.23 -13.99
N PRO A 68 -5.14 -9.45 -13.41
CA PRO A 68 -5.00 -8.92 -12.06
C PRO A 68 -4.87 -10.00 -10.98
N TRP A 69 -5.48 -11.17 -11.20
CA TRP A 69 -5.45 -12.28 -10.25
C TRP A 69 -4.07 -12.94 -10.17
N ILE A 70 -3.38 -13.06 -11.31
CA ILE A 70 -2.03 -13.62 -11.34
C ILE A 70 -1.04 -12.64 -10.70
N GLY A 71 -1.22 -11.33 -10.93
CA GLY A 71 -0.50 -10.29 -10.20
C GLY A 71 -0.72 -10.39 -8.68
N LEU A 72 -1.97 -10.52 -8.23
CA LEU A 72 -2.27 -10.68 -6.80
C LEU A 72 -1.51 -11.87 -6.18
N LEU A 73 -1.54 -13.04 -6.82
CA LEU A 73 -0.85 -14.23 -6.34
C LEU A 73 0.67 -14.03 -6.28
N ALA A 74 1.25 -13.38 -7.30
CA ALA A 74 2.68 -13.06 -7.31
C ALA A 74 3.06 -12.09 -6.19
N GLY A 75 2.25 -11.05 -5.94
CA GLY A 75 2.46 -10.11 -4.84
C GLY A 75 2.38 -10.78 -3.46
N VAL A 76 1.43 -11.69 -3.26
CA VAL A 76 1.31 -12.49 -2.04
C VAL A 76 2.54 -13.39 -1.86
N ALA A 77 2.97 -14.09 -2.91
CA ALA A 77 4.16 -14.95 -2.85
C ALA A 77 5.43 -14.15 -2.56
N ALA A 78 5.59 -12.98 -3.18
CA ALA A 78 6.74 -12.10 -2.97
C ALA A 78 6.80 -11.50 -1.56
N GLY A 79 5.65 -11.17 -0.95
CA GLY A 79 5.59 -10.68 0.42
C GLY A 79 5.71 -11.77 1.50
N ALA A 80 5.49 -13.04 1.13
CA ALA A 80 5.58 -14.18 2.04
C ALA A 80 6.98 -14.83 2.08
N ALA A 81 7.81 -14.59 1.07
CA ALA A 81 9.19 -15.07 0.98
C ALA A 81 10.16 -14.19 1.79
#